data_AF-A0A109W282-F1
#
_entry.id   AF-A0A109W282-F1
#
_cell.length_a   1.000
_cell.length_b   1.000
_cell.length_c   1.000
_cell.angle_alpha   90.00
_cell.angle_beta   90.00
_cell.angle_gamma   90.00
#
_symmetry.space_group_name_H-M   'P 1'
#
loop_
_entity.id
_entity.type
_entity.pdbx_description
1 polymer ?
#
loop_
_entity_poly.entity_id
_entity_poly.type
_entity_poly.pdbx_seq_one_letter_code
_entity_poly.pdbx_strand_id
1 'polypeptide(L)'
;MTRSVPRRTRTRALAAAGALVLAGSALAGCSAHPGQAATASYDLPDGTHESVTITENQVQSAATQLKNVQGLTSDAVLTDLIWLPAYEKVGKEHGITVTDDDARSALDSAKLDASSASQTTIDVVRSVLYSNAFSSLDQDTLAKVAVEFQDIQDSSSIKASPRYDTRRDFLDTTGSSSVKVG
;
A
#
# COMPACT_ATOMS: atom_id res chain seq x y z
N MET A 1 -3.32 -58.70 33.65
CA MET A 1 -4.16 -58.38 34.82
C MET A 1 -3.59 -57.10 35.45
N THR A 2 -4.19 -55.92 35.26
CA THR A 2 -5.18 -55.30 36.19
C THR A 2 -4.60 -55.18 37.62
N ARG A 3 -4.56 -54.04 38.34
CA ARG A 3 -5.40 -52.84 38.33
C ARG A 3 -4.84 -51.77 39.32
N SER A 4 -5.16 -50.49 39.07
CA SER A 4 -5.54 -49.41 40.03
C SER A 4 -4.57 -48.86 41.12
N VAL A 5 -3.97 -47.67 40.88
CA VAL A 5 -4.42 -46.27 41.24
C VAL A 5 -5.09 -46.07 42.63
N PRO A 6 -5.06 -44.88 43.30
CA PRO A 6 -4.05 -43.80 43.50
C PRO A 6 -3.85 -43.45 45.01
N ARG A 7 -2.97 -42.50 45.35
CA ARG A 7 -3.19 -41.67 46.56
C ARG A 7 -2.89 -40.19 46.32
N ARG A 8 -3.98 -39.43 46.32
CA ARG A 8 -4.06 -37.96 46.39
C ARG A 8 -3.67 -37.47 47.78
N THR A 9 -2.84 -36.45 47.85
CA THR A 9 -2.79 -35.46 48.94
C THR A 9 -2.17 -34.19 48.36
N ARG A 10 -2.98 -33.28 47.81
CA ARG A 10 -3.67 -32.14 48.45
C ARG A 10 -2.73 -31.00 48.86
N THR A 11 -2.84 -29.94 48.06
CA THR A 11 -2.91 -28.52 48.48
C THR A 11 -1.75 -27.92 49.25
N ARG A 12 -0.95 -27.13 48.53
CA ARG A 12 -0.71 -25.72 48.91
C ARG A 12 -0.77 -24.85 47.67
N ALA A 13 -1.97 -24.30 47.43
CA ALA A 13 -2.14 -23.10 46.64
C ALA A 13 -1.58 -21.93 47.45
N LEU A 14 -0.49 -21.34 46.96
CA LEU A 14 0.03 -20.02 47.34
C LEU A 14 0.37 -19.38 46.00
N ALA A 15 -0.59 -18.69 45.38
CA ALA A 15 -0.79 -17.26 45.57
C ALA A 15 0.50 -16.47 45.29
N ALA A 16 0.72 -16.19 44.01
CA ALA A 16 1.48 -15.04 43.56
C ALA A 16 0.88 -14.59 42.23
N ALA A 17 -0.33 -14.02 42.31
CA ALA A 17 -0.88 -13.20 41.24
C ALA A 17 -0.03 -11.92 41.19
N GLY A 18 1.09 -11.98 40.46
CA GLY A 18 1.81 -10.80 40.05
C GLY A 18 1.01 -10.13 38.94
N ALA A 19 0.16 -9.17 39.29
CA ALA A 19 -0.39 -8.23 38.33
C ALA A 19 0.79 -7.41 37.78
N LEU A 20 1.30 -7.78 36.61
CA LEU A 20 2.11 -6.89 35.80
C LEU A 20 1.18 -5.78 35.32
N VAL A 21 1.13 -4.71 36.11
CA VAL A 21 0.55 -3.44 35.70
C VAL A 21 1.38 -2.95 34.51
N LEU A 22 0.87 -3.18 33.30
CA LEU A 22 1.35 -2.52 32.09
C LEU A 22 0.94 -1.05 32.17
N ALA A 23 1.65 -0.29 33.00
CA ALA A 23 1.66 1.16 32.94
C ALA A 23 2.50 1.57 31.72
N GLY A 24 1.91 1.42 30.54
CA GLY A 24 2.40 1.99 29.30
C GLY A 24 1.48 3.13 28.91
N SER A 25 1.91 4.35 29.19
CA SER A 25 1.33 5.59 28.69
C SER A 25 1.05 5.51 27.19
N ALA A 26 -0.09 6.06 26.79
CA ALA A 26 -0.47 6.30 25.40
C ALA A 26 0.67 6.98 24.62
N LEU A 27 1.46 6.18 23.90
CA LEU A 27 2.13 6.63 22.69
C LEU A 27 1.16 6.37 21.56
N ALA A 28 0.70 7.43 20.92
CA ALA A 28 0.02 7.33 19.64
C ALA A 28 0.88 6.46 18.70
N GLY A 29 0.31 5.32 18.27
CA GLY A 29 0.79 4.51 17.15
C GLY A 29 2.15 3.84 17.30
N CYS A 30 2.27 2.80 18.14
CA CYS A 30 3.26 1.76 17.86
C CYS A 30 2.82 1.03 16.57
N SER A 31 3.38 1.43 15.43
CA SER A 31 3.29 0.61 14.22
C SER A 31 3.86 -0.77 14.54
N ALA A 32 3.13 -1.83 14.20
CA ALA A 32 3.55 -3.22 14.45
C ALA A 32 4.86 -3.59 13.72
N HIS A 33 5.29 -2.77 12.74
CA HIS A 33 6.49 -2.98 11.94
C HIS A 33 7.29 -1.67 11.80
N PRO A 34 8.26 -1.40 12.70
CA PRO A 34 9.11 -0.21 12.62
C PRO A 34 9.81 -0.13 11.25
N GLY A 35 9.72 1.04 10.60
CA GLY A 35 10.36 1.30 9.30
C GLY A 35 9.58 0.83 8.07
N GLN A 36 8.42 0.17 8.23
CA GLN A 36 7.52 -0.17 7.13
C GLN A 36 6.41 0.87 7.00
N ALA A 37 6.19 1.36 5.78
CA ALA A 37 5.10 2.26 5.44
C ALA A 37 3.82 1.47 5.14
N ALA A 38 3.91 0.37 4.41
CA ALA A 38 2.79 -0.55 4.23
C ALA A 38 3.24 -1.97 3.85
N THR A 39 2.37 -2.93 4.14
CA THR A 39 2.32 -4.23 3.47
C THR A 39 0.95 -4.36 2.83
N ALA A 40 0.89 -4.79 1.58
CA ALA A 40 -0.35 -5.01 0.86
C ALA A 40 -0.29 -6.33 0.10
N SER A 41 -1.42 -7.00 0.02
CA SER A 41 -1.60 -8.19 -0.82
C SER A 41 -2.96 -8.13 -1.50
N TYR A 42 -3.05 -8.60 -2.74
CA TYR A 42 -4.29 -8.62 -3.53
C TYR A 42 -4.16 -9.64 -4.66
N ASP A 43 -5.29 -10.08 -5.20
CA ASP A 43 -5.34 -10.96 -6.36
C ASP A 43 -5.42 -10.13 -7.63
N LEU A 44 -4.60 -10.47 -8.62
CA LEU A 44 -4.59 -9.87 -9.96
C LEU A 44 -5.62 -10.55 -10.88
N PRO A 45 -5.99 -9.95 -12.02
CA PRO A 45 -7.02 -10.48 -12.92
C PRO A 45 -6.76 -11.90 -13.46
N ASP A 46 -5.49 -12.34 -13.51
CA ASP A 46 -5.12 -13.69 -13.92
C ASP A 46 -5.11 -14.71 -12.78
N GLY A 47 -5.55 -14.33 -11.59
CA GLY A 47 -5.54 -15.15 -10.38
C GLY A 47 -4.18 -15.22 -9.68
N THR A 48 -3.18 -14.45 -10.13
CA THR A 48 -1.91 -14.34 -9.42
C THR A 48 -2.11 -13.58 -8.12
N HIS A 49 -1.62 -14.14 -7.01
CA HIS A 49 -1.57 -13.43 -5.73
C HIS A 49 -0.33 -12.54 -5.67
N GLU A 50 -0.55 -11.24 -5.57
CA GLU A 50 0.50 -10.22 -5.50
C GLU A 50 0.68 -9.76 -4.06
N SER A 51 1.94 -9.51 -3.66
CA SER A 51 2.26 -9.00 -2.34
C SER A 51 3.40 -8.00 -2.40
N VAL A 52 3.15 -6.79 -1.88
CA VAL A 52 4.12 -5.69 -1.83
C VAL A 52 4.42 -5.29 -0.40
N THR A 53 5.68 -4.95 -0.15
CA THR A 53 6.14 -4.37 1.11
C THR A 53 6.89 -3.08 0.80
N ILE A 54 6.42 -1.98 1.38
CA ILE A 54 6.95 -0.65 1.12
C ILE A 54 7.47 -0.08 2.43
N THR A 55 8.70 0.42 2.39
CA THR A 55 9.39 0.99 3.55
C THR A 55 9.10 2.49 3.68
N GLU A 56 9.19 3.01 4.91
CA GLU A 56 9.11 4.45 5.17
C GLU A 56 10.19 5.20 4.39
N ASN A 57 11.39 4.63 4.24
CA ASN A 57 12.47 5.27 3.49
C ASN A 57 12.14 5.41 1.99
N GLN A 58 11.56 4.39 1.36
CA GLN A 58 11.11 4.44 -0.03
C GLN A 58 10.11 5.59 -0.24
N VAL A 59 9.08 5.66 0.61
CA VAL A 59 8.05 6.72 0.51
C VAL A 59 8.66 8.10 0.71
N GLN A 60 9.44 8.30 1.77
CA GLN A 60 9.99 9.62 2.10
C GLN A 60 11.04 10.09 1.08
N SER A 61 11.87 9.17 0.56
CA SER A 61 12.83 9.47 -0.50
C SER A 61 12.10 9.90 -1.77
N ALA A 62 11.12 9.11 -2.22
CA ALA A 62 10.39 9.43 -3.44
C ALA A 62 9.57 10.74 -3.30
N ALA A 63 8.88 10.93 -2.18
CA ALA A 63 8.17 12.18 -1.89
C ALA A 63 9.11 13.40 -1.85
N THR A 64 10.34 13.23 -1.36
CA THR A 64 11.35 14.31 -1.36
C THR A 64 11.81 14.65 -2.78
N GLN A 65 12.09 13.64 -3.61
CA GLN A 65 12.48 13.85 -5.02
C GLN A 65 11.34 14.47 -5.84
N LEU A 66 10.08 14.17 -5.49
CA LEU A 66 8.87 14.64 -6.17
C LEU A 66 8.19 15.84 -5.50
N LYS A 67 8.79 16.45 -4.48
CA LYS A 67 8.13 17.48 -3.64
C LYS A 67 7.58 18.69 -4.38
N ASN A 68 8.09 18.98 -5.58
CA ASN A 68 7.67 20.10 -6.41
C ASN A 68 6.60 19.70 -7.44
N VAL A 69 6.23 18.42 -7.52
CA VAL A 69 5.15 17.90 -8.35
C VAL A 69 3.86 17.97 -7.57
N GLN A 70 2.89 18.72 -8.09
CA GLN A 70 1.60 18.86 -7.45
C GLN A 70 0.89 17.50 -7.36
N GLY A 71 0.28 17.20 -6.21
CA GLY A 71 -0.49 15.97 -5.98
C GLY A 71 0.33 14.78 -5.48
N LEU A 72 1.66 14.78 -5.58
CA LEU A 72 2.52 13.69 -5.12
C LEU A 72 2.96 13.87 -3.67
N THR A 73 1.98 13.87 -2.76
CA THR A 73 2.21 13.81 -1.31
C THR A 73 2.79 12.45 -0.90
N SER A 74 3.28 12.32 0.33
CA SER A 74 3.75 11.01 0.83
C SER A 74 2.65 9.94 0.86
N ASP A 75 1.39 10.33 1.08
CA ASP A 75 0.22 9.45 1.00
C ASP A 75 -0.01 8.96 -0.44
N ALA A 76 0.04 9.89 -1.41
CA ALA A 76 -0.10 9.56 -2.83
C ALA A 76 1.05 8.66 -3.29
N VAL A 77 2.29 8.97 -2.93
CA VAL A 77 3.47 8.14 -3.21
C VAL A 77 3.31 6.73 -2.68
N LEU A 78 2.89 6.56 -1.42
CA LEU A 78 2.66 5.24 -0.86
C LEU A 78 1.58 4.49 -1.64
N THR A 79 0.47 5.18 -1.92
CA THR A 79 -0.68 4.60 -2.62
C THR A 79 -0.31 4.21 -4.06
N ASP A 80 0.49 4.99 -4.76
CA ASP A 80 1.03 4.67 -6.09
C ASP A 80 1.94 3.44 -6.07
N LEU A 81 2.82 3.34 -5.07
CA LEU A 81 3.68 2.17 -4.92
C LEU A 81 2.90 0.90 -4.58
N ILE A 82 1.82 1.00 -3.79
CA ILE A 82 0.96 -0.15 -3.45
C ILE A 82 0.31 -0.73 -4.72
N TRP A 83 -0.17 0.14 -5.60
CA TRP A 83 -1.05 -0.25 -6.70
C TRP A 83 -0.36 -0.33 -8.06
N LEU A 84 0.91 0.06 -8.19
CA LEU A 84 1.66 -0.05 -9.44
C LEU A 84 1.61 -1.47 -10.07
N PRO A 85 1.79 -2.58 -9.33
CA PRO A 85 1.70 -3.91 -9.95
C PRO A 85 0.33 -4.20 -10.58
N ALA A 86 -0.75 -3.76 -9.93
CA ALA A 86 -2.10 -3.85 -10.49
C ALA A 86 -2.23 -3.02 -11.77
N TYR A 87 -1.66 -1.80 -11.80
CA TYR A 87 -1.62 -0.94 -12.99
C TYR A 87 -0.84 -1.57 -14.14
N GLU A 88 0.33 -2.16 -13.87
CA GLU A 88 1.12 -2.86 -14.88
C GLU A 88 0.36 -4.04 -15.48
N LYS A 89 -0.29 -4.83 -14.61
CA LYS A 89 -1.00 -6.03 -15.00
C LYS A 89 -2.25 -5.72 -15.81
N VAL A 90 -3.15 -4.89 -15.28
CA VAL A 90 -4.37 -4.43 -15.98
C VAL A 90 -3.98 -3.67 -17.24
N GLY A 91 -3.01 -2.77 -17.16
CA GLY A 91 -2.51 -2.02 -18.30
C GLY A 91 -2.10 -2.94 -19.45
N LYS A 92 -1.31 -3.97 -19.16
CA LYS A 92 -0.87 -4.95 -20.16
C LYS A 92 -2.03 -5.68 -20.84
N GLU A 93 -3.09 -6.02 -20.10
CA GLU A 93 -4.28 -6.69 -20.65
C GLU A 93 -5.07 -5.79 -21.61
N HIS A 94 -5.03 -4.48 -21.39
CA HIS A 94 -5.65 -3.47 -22.27
C HIS A 94 -4.65 -2.81 -23.24
N GLY A 95 -3.47 -3.41 -23.45
CA GLY A 95 -2.46 -2.93 -24.41
C GLY A 95 -1.74 -1.65 -24.02
N ILE A 96 -1.84 -1.22 -22.76
CA ILE A 96 -1.11 -0.09 -22.18
C ILE A 96 0.19 -0.60 -21.56
N THR A 97 1.31 0.04 -21.87
CA THR A 97 2.60 -0.24 -21.23
C THR A 97 3.30 1.08 -20.96
N VAL A 98 3.79 1.23 -19.73
CA VAL A 98 4.60 2.37 -19.31
C VAL A 98 5.96 1.85 -18.87
N THR A 99 7.01 2.35 -19.51
CA THR A 99 8.40 1.99 -19.25
C THR A 99 9.06 2.96 -18.27
N ASP A 100 10.21 2.56 -17.73
CA ASP A 100 11.06 3.47 -16.96
C ASP A 100 11.51 4.69 -17.76
N ASP A 101 11.70 4.54 -19.07
CA ASP A 101 12.12 5.65 -19.94
C ASP A 101 10.99 6.65 -20.18
N ASP A 102 9.74 6.20 -20.22
CA ASP A 102 8.57 7.09 -20.23
C ASP A 102 8.51 7.92 -18.94
N ALA A 103 8.77 7.29 -17.79
CA ALA A 103 8.82 7.96 -16.50
C ALA A 103 9.98 8.95 -16.39
N ARG A 104 11.18 8.58 -16.86
CA ARG A 104 12.32 9.51 -16.94
C ARG A 104 12.01 10.71 -17.84
N SER A 105 11.40 10.46 -18.99
CA SER A 105 10.98 11.52 -19.91
C SER A 105 9.95 12.47 -19.29
N ALA A 106 9.02 11.93 -18.48
CA ALA A 106 8.05 12.73 -17.74
C ALA A 106 8.72 13.58 -16.64
N LEU A 107 9.70 13.02 -15.92
CA LEU A 107 10.50 13.77 -14.94
C LEU A 107 11.28 14.92 -15.59
N ASP A 108 11.96 14.66 -16.71
CA ASP A 108 12.69 15.68 -17.45
C ASP A 108 11.75 16.79 -17.96
N SER A 109 10.57 16.42 -18.45
CA SER A 109 9.52 17.36 -18.86
C SER A 109 9.04 18.24 -17.70
N ALA A 110 9.02 17.68 -16.48
CA ALA A 110 8.73 18.40 -15.24
C ALA A 110 9.93 19.19 -14.70
N LYS A 111 11.06 19.24 -15.43
CA LYS A 111 12.32 19.90 -15.03
C LYS A 111 12.92 19.33 -13.73
N LEU A 112 12.69 18.05 -13.50
CA LEU A 112 13.33 17.28 -12.43
C LEU A 112 14.50 16.50 -13.02
N ASP A 113 15.52 16.24 -12.21
CA ASP A 113 16.70 15.48 -12.65
C ASP A 113 16.37 13.98 -12.70
N ALA A 114 16.01 13.48 -13.88
CA ALA A 114 15.70 12.07 -14.09
C ALA A 114 16.93 11.16 -13.90
N SER A 115 18.15 11.68 -14.06
CA SER A 115 19.38 10.89 -13.95
C SER A 115 19.72 10.50 -12.51
N SER A 116 19.27 11.29 -11.54
CA SER A 116 19.42 11.01 -10.10
C SER A 116 18.15 10.46 -9.44
N ALA A 117 17.09 10.24 -10.21
CA ALA A 117 15.85 9.66 -9.72
C ALA A 117 16.08 8.23 -9.22
N SER A 118 15.62 7.94 -8.01
CA SER A 118 15.63 6.57 -7.49
C SER A 118 14.64 5.69 -8.26
N GLN A 119 14.85 4.36 -8.27
CA GLN A 119 13.88 3.44 -8.89
C GLN A 119 12.47 3.62 -8.30
N THR A 120 12.36 3.85 -6.99
CA THR A 120 11.07 4.11 -6.34
C THR A 120 10.40 5.39 -6.87
N THR A 121 11.17 6.44 -7.17
CA THR A 121 10.62 7.64 -7.84
C THR A 121 10.17 7.33 -9.26
N ILE A 122 10.93 6.53 -10.01
CA ILE A 122 10.53 6.06 -11.34
C ILE A 122 9.22 5.28 -11.25
N ASP A 123 9.10 4.35 -10.31
CA ASP A 123 7.90 3.52 -10.08
C ASP A 123 6.66 4.37 -9.75
N VAL A 124 6.79 5.39 -8.89
CA VAL A 124 5.70 6.35 -8.62
C VAL A 124 5.26 7.06 -9.90
N VAL A 125 6.22 7.56 -10.69
CA VAL A 125 5.90 8.27 -11.93
C VAL A 125 5.26 7.31 -12.95
N ARG A 126 5.69 6.05 -13.02
CA ARG A 126 5.04 5.02 -13.85
C ARG A 126 3.60 4.81 -13.42
N SER A 127 3.31 4.75 -12.11
CA SER A 127 1.95 4.64 -11.58
C SER A 127 1.06 5.80 -12.05
N VAL A 128 1.58 7.04 -11.97
CA VAL A 128 0.88 8.24 -12.44
C VAL A 128 0.60 8.17 -13.95
N LEU A 129 1.59 7.75 -14.74
CA LEU A 129 1.44 7.62 -16.20
C LEU A 129 0.42 6.55 -16.58
N TYR A 130 0.39 5.42 -15.87
CA TYR A 130 -0.67 4.42 -16.02
C TYR A 130 -2.06 4.99 -15.71
N SER A 131 -2.20 5.69 -14.58
CA SER A 131 -3.46 6.35 -14.20
C SER A 131 -3.96 7.32 -15.28
N ASN A 132 -3.06 8.11 -15.86
CA ASN A 132 -3.39 9.02 -16.96
C ASN A 132 -3.78 8.27 -18.24
N ALA A 133 -3.08 7.17 -18.56
CA ALA A 133 -3.38 6.33 -19.71
C ALA A 133 -4.78 5.69 -19.58
N PHE A 134 -5.12 5.14 -18.41
CA PHE A 134 -6.46 4.61 -18.15
C PHE A 134 -7.54 5.67 -18.29
N SER A 135 -7.31 6.87 -17.74
CA SER A 135 -8.24 7.99 -17.83
C SER A 135 -8.50 8.48 -19.26
N SER A 136 -7.63 8.08 -20.20
CA SER A 136 -7.72 8.44 -21.62
C SER A 136 -8.39 7.37 -22.49
N LEU A 137 -8.82 6.24 -21.89
CA LEU A 137 -9.53 5.18 -22.57
C LEU A 137 -10.94 5.61 -23.00
N ASP A 138 -11.49 4.91 -23.99
CA ASP A 138 -12.90 5.05 -24.32
C ASP A 138 -13.79 4.55 -23.15
N GLN A 139 -15.05 4.99 -23.12
CA GLN A 139 -15.95 4.73 -22.00
C GLN A 139 -16.20 3.23 -21.75
N ASP A 140 -16.29 2.42 -22.81
CA ASP A 140 -16.58 0.99 -22.67
C ASP A 140 -15.36 0.25 -22.11
N THR A 141 -14.16 0.59 -22.57
CA THR A 141 -12.91 0.02 -22.05
C THR A 141 -12.63 0.51 -20.62
N LEU A 142 -12.83 1.80 -20.34
CA LEU A 142 -12.68 2.37 -19.00
C LEU A 142 -13.62 1.69 -17.99
N ALA A 143 -14.87 1.38 -18.37
CA ALA A 143 -15.80 0.67 -17.52
C ALA A 143 -15.33 -0.77 -17.17
N LYS A 144 -14.66 -1.46 -18.09
CA LYS A 144 -14.08 -2.79 -17.81
C LYS A 144 -12.89 -2.70 -16.86
N VAL A 145 -11.98 -1.77 -17.14
CA VAL A 145 -10.83 -1.47 -16.28
C VAL A 145 -11.29 -1.12 -14.86
N ALA A 146 -12.37 -0.34 -14.72
CA ALA A 146 -12.97 0.00 -13.44
C ALA A 146 -13.43 -1.23 -12.65
N VAL A 147 -14.09 -2.18 -13.31
CA VAL A 147 -14.53 -3.44 -12.70
C VAL A 147 -13.33 -4.28 -12.27
N GLU A 148 -12.31 -4.40 -13.12
CA GLU A 148 -11.09 -5.14 -12.77
C GLU A 148 -10.38 -4.54 -11.55
N PHE A 149 -10.25 -3.22 -11.46
CA PHE A 149 -9.71 -2.58 -10.26
C PHE A 149 -10.60 -2.73 -9.03
N GLN A 150 -11.92 -2.81 -9.20
CA GLN A 150 -12.83 -3.10 -8.10
C GLN A 150 -12.61 -4.52 -7.57
N ASP A 151 -12.50 -5.52 -8.45
CA ASP A 151 -12.25 -6.91 -8.06
C ASP A 151 -10.90 -7.06 -7.33
N ILE A 152 -9.85 -6.39 -7.83
CA ILE A 152 -8.54 -6.35 -7.18
C ILE A 152 -8.66 -5.71 -5.78
N GLN A 153 -9.36 -4.58 -5.66
CA GLN A 153 -9.58 -3.92 -4.36
C GLN A 153 -10.34 -4.79 -3.37
N ASP A 154 -11.38 -5.48 -3.83
CA ASP A 154 -12.22 -6.35 -2.98
C ASP A 154 -11.43 -7.54 -2.42
N SER A 155 -10.41 -8.01 -3.15
CA SER A 155 -9.46 -9.04 -2.68
C SER A 155 -8.35 -8.49 -1.77
N SER A 156 -8.21 -7.17 -1.67
CA SER A 156 -7.02 -6.55 -1.08
C SER A 156 -7.00 -6.58 0.45
N SER A 157 -5.80 -6.78 1.01
CA SER A 157 -5.50 -6.64 2.43
C SER A 157 -4.32 -5.69 2.60
N ILE A 158 -4.60 -4.45 2.97
CA ILE A 158 -3.60 -3.40 3.17
C ILE A 158 -3.40 -3.13 4.66
N LYS A 159 -2.15 -3.21 5.12
CA LYS A 159 -1.72 -2.82 6.46
C LYS A 159 -0.71 -1.68 6.33
N ALA A 160 -1.21 -0.45 6.42
CA ALA A 160 -0.42 0.77 6.35
C ALA A 160 -0.06 1.30 7.75
N SER A 161 1.07 1.99 7.84
CA SER A 161 1.47 2.81 8.98
C SER A 161 0.42 3.90 9.21
N PRO A 162 -0.01 4.16 10.47
CA PRO A 162 -1.05 5.17 10.78
C PRO A 162 -0.73 6.60 10.34
N ARG A 163 0.50 6.84 9.84
CA ARG A 163 0.96 8.13 9.32
C ARG A 163 0.38 8.45 7.94
N TYR A 164 -0.12 7.44 7.23
CA TYR A 164 -0.59 7.57 5.86
C TYR A 164 -2.08 7.26 5.74
N ASP A 165 -2.78 7.99 4.87
CA ASP A 165 -4.09 7.55 4.36
C ASP A 165 -3.88 6.82 3.03
N THR A 166 -4.21 5.53 2.99
CA THR A 166 -4.04 4.68 1.80
C THR A 166 -5.37 4.33 1.13
N ARG A 167 -6.46 5.05 1.44
CA ARG A 167 -7.71 4.88 0.69
C ARG A 167 -7.51 5.36 -0.73
N ARG A 168 -7.76 4.48 -1.70
CA ARG A 168 -7.78 4.80 -3.11
C ARG A 168 -9.19 4.63 -3.64
N ASP A 169 -9.68 5.63 -4.37
CA ASP A 169 -10.79 5.47 -5.30
C ASP A 169 -10.17 5.49 -6.70
N PHE A 170 -10.23 4.36 -7.39
CA PHE A 170 -9.59 4.21 -8.70
C PHE A 170 -10.29 5.02 -9.79
N LEU A 171 -11.50 5.52 -9.52
CA LEU A 171 -12.30 6.32 -10.45
C LEU A 171 -12.33 7.80 -10.07
N ASP A 172 -11.83 8.15 -8.89
CA ASP A 172 -11.55 9.54 -8.53
C ASP A 172 -10.19 9.96 -9.09
N THR A 173 -10.20 10.45 -10.32
CA THR A 173 -9.01 11.02 -10.98
C THR A 173 -8.67 12.42 -10.44
N THR A 174 -9.43 12.93 -9.47
CA THR A 174 -9.09 14.15 -8.75
C THR A 174 -8.51 13.80 -7.39
N GLY A 175 -7.20 13.97 -7.22
CA GLY A 175 -6.59 13.89 -5.90
C GLY A 175 -7.27 14.85 -4.93
N SER A 176 -8.19 14.33 -4.11
CA SER A 176 -8.90 15.14 -3.12
C SER A 176 -9.50 14.25 -2.05
N SER A 177 -8.78 14.18 -0.93
CA SER A 177 -9.32 14.28 0.43
C SER A 177 -10.85 14.22 0.48
N SER A 178 -11.40 13.02 0.68
CA SER A 178 -12.77 12.90 1.19
C SER A 178 -12.79 13.38 2.64
N VAL A 179 -12.90 14.70 2.81
CA VAL A 179 -13.46 15.32 4.01
C VAL A 179 -14.85 14.74 4.18
N LYS A 180 -15.00 13.79 5.11
CA LYS A 180 -16.32 13.42 5.61
C LYS A 180 -16.78 14.56 6.53
N VAL A 181 -17.78 15.29 6.05
CA VAL A 181 -18.60 16.19 6.86
C VAL A 181 -19.32 15.34 7.91
N GLY A 182 -19.10 15.67 9.18
CA GLY A 182 -19.87 15.23 10.34
C GLY A 182 -19.99 16.40 11.31
#